data_AF-A0A9N8HKC5-F1
#
_entry.id   AF-A0A9N8HKC5-F1
#
_cell.length_a   1.000
_cell.length_b   1.000
_cell.length_c   1.000
_cell.angle_alpha   90.00
_cell.angle_beta   90.00
_cell.angle_gamma   90.00
#
_symmetry.space_group_name_H-M   'P 1'
#
loop_
_entity.id
_entity.type
_entity.pdbx_description
1 polymer ?
#
loop_
_entity_poly.entity_id
_entity_poly.type
_entity_poly.pdbx_seq_one_letter_code
_entity_poly.pdbx_strand_id
1 'polypeptide(L)'
;MPSIVFKKTFKDKEHSVRNEKGLSFHGTSVTKALIGHVNDALLTLPVVTEHGDNKPLQFQWNGKHWYAKMNHAFQKTHEEDAVAEVLDVMQAMGWKFQFQYDTEFTSEKIFGSDTETSNELWVFHKEPECYQVFKETADMKVGIGCRKDDTSGLIYVSSVAPGSIFESTGIQVGAPILSINGVPCKGKQLTEAVRLITSKAGPVKVMTYY
;
A
#
# COMPACT_ATOMS: atom_id res chain seq x y z
N MET A 1 -2.54 -9.44 -6.31
CA MET A 1 -2.69 -7.98 -6.27
C MET A 1 -1.84 -7.47 -5.13
N PRO A 2 -1.19 -6.30 -5.22
CA PRO A 2 -0.54 -5.71 -4.06
C PRO A 2 -1.64 -5.48 -3.01
N SER A 3 -1.53 -6.18 -1.88
CA SER A 3 -2.43 -6.01 -0.76
C SER A 3 -1.63 -5.65 0.48
N ILE A 4 -2.17 -4.70 1.23
CA ILE A 4 -1.67 -4.34 2.55
C ILE A 4 -2.78 -4.69 3.52
N VAL A 5 -2.40 -5.29 4.63
CA VAL A 5 -3.32 -5.67 5.68
C VAL A 5 -3.00 -4.85 6.90
N PHE A 6 -3.92 -3.99 7.29
CA PHE A 6 -3.83 -3.17 8.50
C PHE A 6 -4.71 -3.79 9.58
N LYS A 7 -4.13 -3.99 10.76
CA LYS A 7 -4.74 -4.73 11.87
C LYS A 7 -4.72 -3.91 13.14
N LYS A 8 -5.80 -3.99 13.89
CA LYS A 8 -5.86 -3.61 15.30
C LYS A 8 -5.77 -4.87 16.14
N THR A 9 -4.68 -5.01 16.88
CA THR A 9 -4.38 -6.18 17.70
C THR A 9 -4.62 -5.90 19.17
N PHE A 10 -5.08 -6.92 19.88
CA PHE A 10 -5.28 -6.91 21.32
C PHE A 10 -4.43 -8.05 21.89
N LYS A 11 -3.50 -7.71 22.79
CA LYS A 11 -2.74 -8.71 23.52
C LYS A 11 -3.40 -8.94 24.87
N ASP A 12 -4.04 -10.10 25.01
CA ASP A 12 -4.50 -10.58 26.31
C ASP A 12 -3.30 -11.16 27.05
N LYS A 13 -2.94 -10.54 28.17
CA LYS A 13 -1.88 -11.04 29.04
C LYS A 13 -2.57 -11.74 30.20
N GLU A 14 -2.50 -13.06 30.24
CA GLU A 14 -2.87 -13.85 31.42
C GLU A 14 -2.27 -13.16 32.66
N HIS A 15 -3.14 -12.65 33.54
CA HIS A 15 -2.82 -11.93 34.79
C HIS A 15 -2.53 -10.42 34.72
N SER A 16 -2.77 -9.71 33.62
CA SER A 16 -2.68 -8.24 33.56
C SER A 16 -4.03 -7.59 33.25
N VAL A 17 -4.48 -6.66 34.10
CA VAL A 17 -5.69 -5.83 33.88
C VAL A 17 -5.50 -4.83 32.71
N ARG A 18 -4.29 -4.73 32.17
CA ARG A 18 -3.97 -3.83 31.05
C ARG A 18 -3.96 -4.62 29.74
N ASN A 19 -5.07 -4.53 29.02
CA ASN A 19 -5.12 -4.92 27.62
C ASN A 19 -4.24 -3.95 26.82
N GLU A 20 -3.15 -4.45 26.24
CA GLU A 20 -2.30 -3.64 25.37
C GLU A 20 -2.84 -3.75 23.94
N LYS A 21 -3.36 -2.64 23.42
CA LYS A 21 -3.76 -2.53 22.02
C LYS A 21 -2.60 -2.03 21.18
N GLY A 22 -2.53 -2.52 19.95
CA GLY A 22 -1.57 -2.07 18.96
C GLY A 22 -2.18 -2.00 17.58
N LEU A 23 -1.47 -1.32 16.68
CA LEU A 23 -1.75 -1.31 15.26
C LEU A 23 -0.61 -2.00 14.52
N SER A 24 -0.91 -2.68 13.42
CA SER A 24 0.12 -3.27 12.58
C SER A 24 -0.21 -3.27 11.11
N PHE A 25 0.81 -3.08 10.27
CA PHE A 25 0.74 -3.26 8.83
C PHE A 25 1.51 -4.51 8.40
N HIS A 26 0.85 -5.34 7.62
CA HIS A 26 1.37 -6.58 7.05
C HIS A 26 1.28 -6.52 5.52
N GLY A 27 2.13 -7.30 4.85
CA GLY A 27 2.14 -7.45 3.40
C GLY A 27 3.40 -6.90 2.75
N THR A 28 3.77 -7.46 1.60
CA THR A 28 5.01 -7.12 0.87
C THR A 28 4.98 -5.75 0.22
N SER A 29 3.79 -5.14 0.11
CA SER A 29 3.61 -3.80 -0.46
C SER A 29 3.77 -2.69 0.58
N VAL A 30 3.96 -3.02 1.86
CA VAL A 30 4.23 -2.03 2.91
C VAL A 30 5.68 -1.57 2.81
N THR A 31 5.89 -0.32 2.41
CA THR A 31 7.23 0.28 2.27
C THR A 31 7.56 1.22 3.41
N LYS A 32 8.85 1.48 3.63
CA LYS A 32 9.31 2.49 4.60
C LYS A 32 8.77 3.89 4.29
N ALA A 33 8.64 4.24 3.01
CA ALA A 33 8.11 5.54 2.59
C ALA A 33 6.61 5.68 2.96
N LEU A 34 5.81 4.65 2.68
CA LEU A 34 4.41 4.60 3.08
C LEU A 34 4.27 4.78 4.59
N ILE A 35 5.06 4.03 5.38
CA ILE A 35 5.02 4.13 6.83
C ILE A 35 5.51 5.49 7.33
N GLY A 36 6.44 6.14 6.61
CA GLY A 36 6.83 7.53 6.85
C GLY A 36 5.63 8.48 6.79
N HIS A 37 4.85 8.44 5.71
CA HIS A 37 3.65 9.28 5.55
C HIS A 37 2.61 9.03 6.66
N VAL A 38 2.40 7.76 7.03
CA VAL A 38 1.49 7.42 8.13
C VAL A 38 2.00 7.97 9.46
N ASN A 39 3.29 7.79 9.77
CA ASN A 39 3.87 8.32 11.00
C ASN A 39 3.80 9.84 11.06
N ASP A 40 4.04 10.54 9.95
CA ASP A 40 3.94 12.00 9.87
C ASP A 40 2.53 12.48 10.18
N ALA A 41 1.50 11.81 9.65
CA ALA A 41 0.10 12.13 9.96
C ALA A 41 -0.23 11.91 11.43
N LEU A 42 0.25 10.80 12.02
CA LEU A 42 0.01 10.49 13.44
C LEU A 42 0.71 11.45 14.42
N LEU A 43 1.69 12.25 13.99
CA LEU A 43 2.27 13.31 14.81
C LEU A 43 1.24 14.39 15.17
N THR A 44 0.15 14.50 14.41
CA THR A 44 -0.91 15.49 14.63
C THR A 44 -1.87 15.12 15.77
N LEU A 45 -1.75 13.93 16.35
CA LEU A 45 -2.57 13.43 17.46
C LEU A 45 -1.82 13.58 18.81
N PRO A 46 -1.88 14.73 19.49
CA PRO A 46 -1.12 14.97 20.71
C PRO A 46 -1.68 14.18 21.90
N VAL A 47 -0.82 13.49 22.64
CA VAL A 47 -1.18 12.92 23.95
C VAL A 47 -0.37 13.59 25.05
N VAL A 48 -0.97 14.54 25.74
CA VAL A 48 -0.40 15.01 27.01
C VAL A 48 -0.71 13.96 28.08
N THR A 49 0.30 13.17 28.44
CA THR A 49 0.17 12.33 29.64
C THR A 49 0.22 13.22 30.89
N GLU A 50 -0.34 12.74 32.01
CA GLU A 50 -0.29 13.44 33.30
C GLU A 50 1.16 13.75 33.77
N HIS A 51 2.16 13.08 33.18
CA HIS A 51 3.58 13.27 33.44
C HIS A 51 4.33 14.08 32.37
N GLY A 52 3.65 14.62 31.37
CA GLY A 52 4.26 15.47 30.33
C GLY A 52 5.03 14.72 29.24
N ASP A 53 5.15 13.39 29.33
CA ASP A 53 5.72 12.56 28.28
C ASP A 53 4.69 12.37 27.16
N ASN A 54 4.77 13.20 26.11
CA ASN A 54 4.03 13.01 24.87
C ASN A 54 4.91 12.24 23.88
N LYS A 55 4.65 10.95 23.72
CA LYS A 55 5.22 10.17 22.61
C LYS A 55 4.09 9.86 21.62
N PRO A 56 4.14 10.43 20.40
CA PRO A 56 3.15 10.14 19.38
C PRO A 56 3.20 8.66 19.01
N LEU A 57 2.06 8.13 18.55
CA LEU A 57 2.00 6.76 18.04
C LEU A 57 2.86 6.67 16.77
N GLN A 58 3.81 5.75 16.76
CA GLN A 58 4.70 5.54 15.61
C GLN A 58 4.86 4.07 15.31
N PHE A 59 4.73 3.74 14.02
CA PHE A 59 5.04 2.42 13.49
C PHE A 59 6.54 2.23 13.37
N GLN A 60 6.99 1.08 13.86
CA GLN A 60 8.38 0.65 13.79
C GLN A 60 8.46 -0.77 13.22
N TRP A 61 9.52 -1.04 12.48
CA TRP A 61 9.79 -2.37 11.96
C TRP A 61 10.28 -3.28 13.08
N ASN A 62 9.61 -4.42 13.30
CA ASN A 62 9.98 -5.38 14.35
C ASN A 62 10.69 -6.64 13.82
N GLY A 63 11.11 -6.64 12.55
CA GLY A 63 11.69 -7.82 11.88
C GLY A 63 10.68 -8.65 11.08
N LYS A 64 9.37 -8.48 11.32
CA LYS A 64 8.30 -9.23 10.64
C LYS A 64 7.27 -8.32 9.98
N HIS A 65 6.83 -7.28 10.68
CA HIS A 65 5.82 -6.33 10.22
C HIS A 65 6.07 -4.96 10.86
N TRP A 66 5.33 -3.94 10.40
CA TRP A 66 5.36 -2.63 11.03
C TRP A 66 4.33 -2.61 12.15
N TYR A 67 4.75 -2.22 13.36
CA TYR A 67 3.92 -2.27 14.56
C TYR A 67 4.02 -0.96 15.34
N ALA A 68 2.89 -0.50 15.88
CA ALA A 68 2.80 0.64 16.78
C ALA A 68 2.04 0.24 18.04
N LYS A 69 2.66 0.46 19.21
CA LYS A 69 2.05 0.17 20.52
C LYS A 69 1.33 1.40 21.03
N MET A 70 0.05 1.27 21.38
CA MET A 70 -0.70 2.36 22.02
C MET A 70 -0.56 2.29 23.54
N ASN A 71 -0.23 3.43 24.16
CA ASN A 71 -0.30 3.55 25.62
C ASN A 71 -1.76 3.75 26.07
N HIS A 72 -2.04 3.57 27.36
CA HIS A 72 -3.40 3.65 27.91
C HIS A 72 -4.09 5.00 27.66
N ALA A 73 -3.35 6.12 27.74
CA ALA A 73 -3.92 7.45 27.48
C ALA A 73 -4.32 7.59 26.00
N PHE A 74 -3.45 7.18 25.08
CA PHE A 74 -3.71 7.19 23.64
C PHE A 74 -4.91 6.31 23.28
N GLN A 75 -5.00 5.10 23.85
CA GLN A 75 -6.14 4.21 23.61
C GLN A 75 -7.47 4.87 24.03
N LYS A 76 -7.46 5.65 25.12
CA LYS A 76 -8.68 6.29 25.61
C LYS A 76 -9.12 7.48 24.76
N THR A 77 -8.18 8.21 24.14
CA THR A 77 -8.48 9.49 23.50
C THR A 77 -8.39 9.49 21.99
N HIS A 78 -7.49 8.71 21.38
CA HIS A 78 -7.16 8.80 19.94
C HIS A 78 -7.10 7.45 19.24
N GLU A 79 -7.61 6.38 19.84
CA GLU A 79 -7.60 5.05 19.20
C GLU A 79 -8.28 5.07 17.83
N GLU A 80 -9.49 5.63 17.76
CA GLU A 80 -10.25 5.71 16.51
C GLU A 80 -9.72 6.82 15.59
N ASP A 81 -9.24 7.94 16.15
CA ASP A 81 -8.60 9.00 15.36
C ASP A 81 -7.36 8.48 14.62
N ALA A 82 -6.52 7.67 15.28
CA ALA A 82 -5.35 7.08 14.66
C ALA A 82 -5.70 6.10 13.54
N VAL A 83 -6.80 5.35 13.71
CA VAL A 83 -7.32 4.50 12.63
C VAL A 83 -7.77 5.37 11.47
N ALA A 84 -8.57 6.41 11.71
CA ALA A 84 -9.05 7.32 10.67
C ALA A 84 -7.89 7.99 9.91
N GLU A 85 -6.88 8.52 10.61
CA GLU A 85 -5.68 9.11 9.99
C GLU A 85 -4.94 8.11 9.10
N VAL A 86 -4.81 6.86 9.55
CA VAL A 86 -4.22 5.79 8.73
C VAL A 86 -5.06 5.56 7.45
N LEU A 87 -6.38 5.47 7.58
CA LEU A 87 -7.26 5.25 6.43
C LEU A 87 -7.19 6.41 5.44
N ASP A 88 -7.19 7.65 5.92
CA ASP A 88 -7.13 8.87 5.11
C ASP A 88 -5.81 8.99 4.36
N VAL A 89 -4.67 8.74 5.02
CA VAL A 89 -3.36 8.71 4.36
C VAL A 89 -3.33 7.63 3.28
N MET A 90 -3.82 6.44 3.58
CA MET A 90 -3.84 5.34 2.62
C MET A 90 -4.72 5.66 1.41
N GLN A 91 -5.90 6.26 1.62
CA GLN A 91 -6.78 6.71 0.55
C GLN A 91 -6.15 7.83 -0.29
N ALA A 92 -5.51 8.82 0.34
CA ALA A 92 -4.78 9.88 -0.36
C ALA A 92 -3.63 9.32 -1.22
N MET A 93 -3.04 8.19 -0.81
CA MET A 93 -2.05 7.43 -1.58
C MET A 93 -2.66 6.48 -2.63
N GLY A 94 -3.96 6.56 -2.90
CA GLY A 94 -4.67 5.79 -3.92
C GLY A 94 -5.07 4.37 -3.50
N TRP A 95 -4.97 4.03 -2.21
CA TRP A 95 -5.44 2.73 -1.73
C TRP A 95 -6.94 2.76 -1.43
N LYS A 96 -7.65 1.75 -1.92
CA LYS A 96 -9.00 1.41 -1.46
C LYS A 96 -8.89 0.37 -0.37
N PHE A 97 -9.89 0.30 0.51
CA PHE A 97 -9.92 -0.72 1.55
C PHE A 97 -11.28 -1.36 1.73
N GLN A 98 -11.26 -2.57 2.28
CA GLN A 98 -12.43 -3.24 2.82
C GLN A 98 -12.18 -3.51 4.29
N PHE A 99 -13.18 -3.21 5.11
CA PHE A 99 -13.18 -3.55 6.53
C PHE A 99 -13.70 -4.97 6.73
N GLN A 100 -13.05 -5.73 7.60
CA GLN A 100 -13.42 -7.09 7.95
C GLN A 100 -13.25 -7.29 9.46
N TYR A 101 -14.16 -8.05 10.07
CA TYR A 101 -13.94 -8.61 11.39
C TYR A 101 -13.25 -9.96 11.25
N ASP A 102 -12.28 -10.26 12.11
CA ASP A 102 -11.65 -11.58 12.16
C ASP A 102 -12.60 -12.57 12.86
N THR A 103 -13.69 -12.96 12.18
CA THR A 103 -14.71 -13.85 12.75
C THR A 103 -14.32 -15.34 12.73
N GLU A 104 -13.12 -15.71 12.26
CA GLU A 104 -12.73 -17.12 12.04
C GLU A 104 -11.62 -17.66 12.98
N PHE A 105 -11.20 -16.92 14.00
CA PHE A 105 -10.33 -17.47 15.04
C PHE A 105 -10.93 -17.31 16.44
N THR A 106 -11.97 -18.09 16.74
CA THR A 106 -11.93 -18.84 18.01
C THR A 106 -10.74 -19.80 17.91
N SER A 107 -9.54 -19.26 18.13
CA SER A 107 -8.30 -20.02 18.11
C SER A 107 -8.44 -21.21 19.04
N GLU A 108 -8.39 -22.42 18.50
CA GLU A 108 -7.90 -23.55 19.28
C GLU A 108 -6.61 -23.08 19.92
N LYS A 109 -6.62 -23.04 21.26
CA LYS A 109 -5.52 -22.60 22.09
C LYS A 109 -4.32 -23.50 21.79
N ILE A 110 -3.46 -23.05 20.89
CA ILE A 110 -2.11 -23.61 20.78
C ILE A 110 -1.37 -23.07 22.01
N PHE A 111 -1.33 -23.92 23.03
CA PHE A 111 -0.57 -23.75 24.26
C PHE A 111 0.81 -23.13 23.97
N GLY A 112 1.09 -21.97 24.56
CA GLY A 112 2.45 -21.48 24.76
C GLY A 112 2.94 -20.26 23.97
N SER A 113 2.08 -19.50 23.29
CA SER A 113 2.48 -18.21 22.72
C SER A 113 1.55 -17.09 23.15
N ASP A 114 2.10 -16.00 23.66
CA ASP A 114 1.46 -14.69 23.80
C ASP A 114 0.43 -14.42 22.68
N THR A 115 -0.85 -14.67 22.94
CA THR A 115 -1.90 -14.65 21.91
C THR A 115 -2.34 -13.22 21.63
N GLU A 116 -1.85 -12.66 20.52
CA GLU A 116 -2.43 -11.46 19.91
C GLU A 116 -3.63 -11.88 19.06
N THR A 117 -4.84 -11.47 19.46
CA THR A 117 -6.04 -11.63 18.63
C THR A 117 -6.32 -10.30 17.92
N SER A 118 -6.64 -10.35 16.63
CA SER A 118 -7.08 -9.17 15.86
C SER A 118 -8.59 -9.23 15.80
N ASN A 119 -9.29 -8.13 16.11
CA ASN A 119 -10.75 -8.10 15.92
C ASN A 119 -11.14 -7.27 14.69
N GLU A 120 -10.27 -6.35 14.27
CA GLU A 120 -10.55 -5.38 13.21
C GLU A 120 -9.43 -5.37 12.17
N LEU A 121 -9.81 -5.53 10.91
CA LEU A 121 -8.93 -5.67 9.76
C LEU A 121 -9.34 -4.71 8.65
N TRP A 122 -8.37 -4.02 8.05
CA TRP A 122 -8.55 -3.28 6.81
C TRP A 122 -7.64 -3.85 5.73
N VAL A 123 -8.25 -4.40 4.68
CA VAL A 123 -7.54 -4.97 3.53
C VAL A 123 -7.47 -3.91 2.43
N PHE A 124 -6.29 -3.30 2.32
CA PHE A 124 -6.00 -2.31 1.31
C PHE A 124 -5.61 -2.96 -0.02
N HIS A 125 -6.12 -2.41 -1.10
CA HIS A 125 -5.83 -2.80 -2.48
C HIS A 125 -5.82 -1.57 -3.38
N LYS A 126 -5.01 -1.62 -4.45
CA LYS A 126 -5.05 -0.64 -5.55
C LYS A 126 -5.86 -1.22 -6.70
N GLU A 127 -6.74 -0.44 -7.29
CA GLU A 127 -7.41 -0.82 -8.53
C GLU A 127 -6.49 -0.54 -9.73
N PRO A 128 -6.45 -1.42 -10.74
CA PRO A 128 -5.73 -1.14 -11.96
C PRO A 128 -6.34 0.05 -12.71
N GLU A 129 -5.52 1.01 -13.12
CA GLU A 129 -5.92 2.07 -14.04
C GLU A 129 -5.61 1.69 -15.48
N CYS A 130 -6.48 2.10 -16.41
CA CYS A 130 -6.38 1.82 -17.83
C CYS A 130 -6.12 3.11 -18.61
N TYR A 131 -4.93 3.23 -19.19
CA TYR A 131 -4.58 4.33 -20.07
C TYR A 131 -4.60 3.84 -21.52
N GLN A 132 -5.31 4.55 -22.38
CA GLN A 132 -5.40 4.20 -23.79
C GLN A 132 -5.12 5.41 -24.68
N VAL A 133 -4.25 5.21 -25.66
CA VAL A 133 -3.97 6.18 -26.73
C VAL A 133 -4.18 5.50 -28.08
N PHE A 134 -4.28 6.30 -29.14
CA PHE A 134 -4.38 5.79 -30.51
C PHE A 134 -3.15 6.22 -31.31
N LYS A 135 -2.51 5.26 -31.98
CA LYS A 135 -1.45 5.51 -32.95
C LYS A 135 -2.03 5.51 -34.36
N GLU A 136 -1.96 6.63 -35.06
CA GLU A 136 -2.41 6.69 -36.46
C GLU A 136 -1.56 5.80 -37.37
N THR A 137 -0.24 5.76 -37.12
CA THR A 137 0.72 4.97 -37.89
C THR A 137 1.60 4.12 -36.97
N ALA A 138 2.23 3.08 -37.51
CA ALA A 138 3.06 2.17 -36.70
C ALA A 138 4.33 2.84 -36.17
N ASP A 139 4.88 3.82 -36.88
CA ASP A 139 6.08 4.59 -36.55
C ASP A 139 5.81 5.74 -35.57
N MET A 140 4.55 6.13 -35.36
CA MET A 140 4.18 7.15 -34.39
C MET A 140 4.68 6.78 -32.99
N LYS A 141 5.48 7.66 -32.38
CA LYS A 141 5.97 7.47 -31.02
C LYS A 141 4.88 7.84 -30.03
N VAL A 142 4.69 6.99 -29.02
CA VAL A 142 3.68 7.24 -28.00
C VAL A 142 4.19 8.08 -26.82
N GLY A 143 5.52 8.18 -26.67
CA GLY A 143 6.18 9.00 -25.66
C GLY A 143 6.25 8.41 -24.24
N ILE A 144 6.13 7.09 -24.08
CA ILE A 144 6.32 6.42 -22.80
C ILE A 144 7.64 5.65 -22.76
N GLY A 145 8.42 5.85 -21.69
CA GLY A 145 9.59 5.04 -21.37
C GLY A 145 9.24 3.92 -20.39
N CYS A 146 9.90 2.78 -20.53
CA CYS A 146 9.77 1.66 -19.60
C CYS A 146 11.14 1.31 -18.99
N ARG A 147 11.16 0.88 -17.72
CA ARG A 147 12.31 0.24 -17.08
C ARG A 147 11.90 -1.08 -16.44
N LYS A 148 12.82 -2.04 -16.33
CA LYS A 148 12.62 -3.27 -15.56
C LYS A 148 13.38 -3.15 -14.25
N ASP A 149 12.76 -3.60 -13.18
CA ASP A 149 13.42 -3.86 -11.91
C ASP A 149 13.74 -5.35 -11.83
N ASP A 150 15.03 -5.69 -11.83
CA ASP A 150 15.47 -7.09 -11.82
C ASP A 150 15.19 -7.79 -10.48
N THR A 151 15.03 -7.04 -9.39
CA THR A 151 14.72 -7.60 -8.06
C THR A 151 13.27 -8.07 -8.00
N SER A 152 12.33 -7.24 -8.45
CA SER A 152 10.90 -7.55 -8.43
C SER A 152 10.40 -8.26 -9.69
N GLY A 153 11.15 -8.19 -10.79
CA GLY A 153 10.75 -8.68 -12.11
C GLY A 153 9.61 -7.87 -12.75
N LEU A 154 9.29 -6.70 -12.19
CA LEU A 154 8.24 -5.81 -12.68
C LEU A 154 8.80 -4.79 -13.66
N ILE A 155 7.93 -4.34 -14.57
CA ILE A 155 8.22 -3.28 -15.52
C ILE A 155 7.47 -2.03 -15.05
N TYR A 156 8.15 -0.89 -15.04
CA TYR A 156 7.61 0.39 -14.58
C TYR A 156 7.68 1.43 -15.69
N VAL A 157 6.77 2.40 -15.64
CA VAL A 157 6.89 3.64 -16.40
C VAL A 157 8.14 4.39 -15.92
N SER A 158 9.09 4.65 -16.81
CA SER A 158 10.34 5.34 -16.49
C SER A 158 10.34 6.81 -16.90
N SER A 159 9.57 7.17 -17.91
CA SER A 159 9.40 8.54 -18.35
C SER A 159 8.10 8.70 -19.15
N VAL A 160 7.59 9.92 -19.16
CA VAL A 160 6.54 10.37 -20.08
C VAL A 160 7.08 11.61 -20.77
N ALA A 161 7.15 11.58 -22.10
CA ALA A 161 7.72 12.66 -22.89
C ALA A 161 6.75 13.85 -22.97
N PRO A 162 7.23 15.09 -22.72
CA PRO A 162 6.40 16.28 -22.90
C PRO A 162 5.84 16.39 -24.32
N GLY A 163 4.58 16.79 -24.46
CA GLY A 163 3.85 16.91 -25.71
C GLY A 163 3.49 15.58 -26.39
N SER A 164 3.70 14.44 -25.73
CA SER A 164 3.38 13.13 -26.30
C SER A 164 1.93 12.72 -26.07
N ILE A 165 1.44 11.77 -26.87
CA ILE A 165 0.05 11.28 -26.74
C ILE A 165 -0.24 10.60 -25.39
N PHE A 166 0.77 10.06 -24.69
CA PHE A 166 0.58 9.54 -23.32
C PHE A 166 0.62 10.62 -22.24
N GLU A 167 1.19 11.80 -22.49
CA GLU A 167 1.18 12.89 -21.51
C GLU A 167 -0.25 13.28 -21.15
N SER A 168 -1.13 13.39 -22.15
CA SER A 168 -2.54 13.73 -21.94
C SER A 168 -3.35 12.67 -21.18
N THR A 169 -2.83 11.45 -20.98
CA THR A 169 -3.55 10.42 -20.23
C THR A 169 -3.33 10.51 -18.73
N GLY A 170 -2.37 11.32 -18.26
CA GLY A 170 -2.01 11.42 -16.84
C GLY A 170 -1.30 10.19 -16.29
N ILE A 171 -0.78 9.30 -17.14
CA ILE A 171 -0.03 8.13 -16.68
C ILE A 171 1.24 8.59 -15.94
N GLN A 172 1.49 8.01 -14.77
CA GLN A 172 2.54 8.51 -13.89
C GLN A 172 3.86 7.74 -14.00
N VAL A 173 4.97 8.47 -13.94
CA VAL A 173 6.31 7.88 -13.84
C VAL A 173 6.45 7.13 -12.52
N GLY A 174 7.00 5.92 -12.58
CA GLY A 174 7.13 5.03 -11.42
C GLY A 174 5.96 4.06 -11.23
N ALA A 175 4.87 4.20 -12.01
CA ALA A 175 3.76 3.25 -11.96
C ALA A 175 4.18 1.86 -12.50
N PRO A 176 3.91 0.75 -11.78
CA PRO A 176 4.13 -0.59 -12.28
C PRO A 176 3.14 -0.93 -13.40
N ILE A 177 3.66 -1.39 -14.54
CA ILE A 177 2.89 -1.83 -15.70
C ILE A 177 2.47 -3.28 -15.51
N LEU A 178 1.16 -3.49 -15.49
CA LEU A 178 0.52 -4.79 -15.31
C LEU A 178 0.36 -5.52 -16.63
N SER A 179 -0.15 -4.82 -17.64
CA SER A 179 -0.32 -5.35 -18.98
C SER A 179 -0.27 -4.25 -20.04
N ILE A 180 0.12 -4.66 -21.25
CA ILE A 180 0.09 -3.82 -22.44
C ILE A 180 -0.75 -4.55 -23.48
N ASN A 181 -1.78 -3.91 -24.01
CA ASN A 181 -2.73 -4.48 -24.98
C ASN A 181 -3.32 -5.82 -24.49
N GLY A 182 -3.61 -5.91 -23.19
CA GLY A 182 -4.13 -7.13 -22.56
C GLY A 182 -3.08 -8.21 -22.29
N VAL A 183 -1.83 -8.03 -22.71
CA VAL A 183 -0.75 -8.99 -22.47
C VAL A 183 -0.06 -8.69 -21.13
N PRO A 184 -0.04 -9.61 -20.16
CA PRO A 184 0.63 -9.40 -18.87
C PRO A 184 2.13 -9.13 -19.02
N CYS A 185 2.64 -8.15 -18.27
CA CYS A 185 4.05 -7.74 -18.31
C CYS A 185 4.93 -8.40 -17.24
N LYS A 186 4.34 -9.00 -16.21
CA LYS A 186 5.09 -9.67 -15.13
C LYS A 186 5.98 -10.78 -15.70
N GLY A 187 7.27 -10.74 -15.37
CA GLY A 187 8.26 -11.74 -15.82
C GLY A 187 8.73 -11.59 -17.27
N LYS A 188 8.18 -10.65 -18.04
CA LYS A 188 8.64 -10.39 -19.41
C LYS A 188 9.99 -9.69 -19.44
N GLN A 189 10.69 -9.82 -20.56
CA GLN A 189 11.82 -8.97 -20.85
C GLN A 189 11.35 -7.57 -21.21
N LEU A 190 12.17 -6.56 -20.86
CA LEU A 190 11.86 -5.16 -21.18
C LEU A 190 11.63 -4.95 -22.68
N THR A 191 12.43 -5.62 -23.52
CA THR A 191 12.32 -5.58 -24.98
C THR A 191 10.99 -6.12 -25.49
N GLU A 192 10.43 -7.16 -24.86
CA GLU A 192 9.09 -7.67 -25.21
C GLU A 192 8.00 -6.64 -24.91
N ALA A 193 8.06 -6.02 -23.72
CA ALA A 193 7.08 -5.01 -23.32
C ALA A 193 7.13 -3.78 -24.24
N VAL A 194 8.34 -3.30 -24.57
CA VAL A 194 8.52 -2.18 -25.51
C VAL A 194 7.95 -2.53 -26.89
N ARG A 195 8.13 -3.77 -27.38
CA ARG A 195 7.55 -4.22 -28.66
C ARG A 195 6.02 -4.22 -28.64
N LEU A 196 5.38 -4.51 -27.52
CA LEU A 196 3.91 -4.45 -27.41
C LEU A 196 3.37 -3.03 -27.62
N ILE A 197 4.16 -2.00 -27.27
CA ILE A 197 3.83 -0.58 -27.45
C ILE A 197 4.14 -0.11 -28.87
N THR A 198 5.28 -0.54 -29.43
CA THR A 198 5.81 0.03 -30.68
C THR A 198 5.35 -0.69 -31.95
N SER A 199 4.95 -1.96 -31.88
CA SER A 199 4.85 -2.84 -33.06
C SER A 199 3.75 -2.53 -34.08
N LYS A 200 2.67 -1.84 -33.71
CA LYS A 200 1.50 -1.64 -34.60
C LYS A 200 0.91 -0.24 -34.47
N ALA A 201 0.17 0.17 -35.50
CA ALA A 201 -0.80 1.26 -35.43
C ALA A 201 -2.06 0.80 -34.68
N GLY A 202 -2.93 1.74 -34.31
CA GLY A 202 -4.17 1.49 -33.59
C GLY A 202 -4.07 1.74 -32.08
N PRO A 203 -5.00 1.19 -31.29
CA PRO A 203 -5.06 1.45 -29.86
C PRO A 203 -3.88 0.83 -29.12
N VAL A 204 -3.26 1.61 -28.24
CA VAL A 204 -2.27 1.14 -27.28
C VAL A 204 -2.86 1.34 -25.89
N LYS A 205 -3.12 0.24 -25.20
CA LYS A 205 -3.68 0.18 -23.86
C LYS A 205 -2.62 -0.26 -22.85
N VAL A 206 -2.41 0.52 -21.81
CA VAL A 206 -1.47 0.23 -20.72
C VAL A 206 -2.27 0.19 -19.42
N MET A 207 -2.19 -0.94 -18.71
CA MET A 207 -2.76 -1.08 -17.38
C MET A 207 -1.66 -0.90 -16.33
N THR A 208 -1.85 -0.04 -15.33
CA THR A 208 -0.91 0.13 -14.22
C THR A 208 -1.62 0.04 -12.87
N TYR A 209 -0.86 -0.08 -11.78
CA TYR A 209 -1.33 0.45 -10.50
C TYR A 209 -0.76 1.87 -10.36
N TYR A 210 -1.53 2.77 -9.74
CA TYR A 210 -0.98 3.99 -9.16
C TYR A 210 -0.97 3.84 -7.66
#